data_AF-A0A1A9WGD0-F1
#
_entry.id   AF-A0A1A9WGD0-F1
#
_cell.length_a   1.000
_cell.length_b   1.000
_cell.length_c   1.000
_cell.angle_alpha   90.00
_cell.angle_beta   90.00
_cell.angle_gamma   90.00
#
_symmetry.space_group_name_H-M   'P 1'
#
loop_
_entity.id
_entity.type
_entity.pdbx_description
1 polymer ?
#
loop_
_entity_poly.entity_id
_entity_poly.type
_entity_poly.pdbx_seq_one_letter_code
_entity_poly.pdbx_strand_id
1 'polypeptide(L)'
;MFQHAYDGYLRYASDYDELRPLTCDGVDTWGSYSLTLIDALDTLAIMGNYTEFRRVVNLLENKMNFNKDINVSVFETNIRIVGGLLSAHLLSKNAGVALESGWPCQGPLLRMAENVAKRLLPAFDTATGMPYGTMNLMYGVPKDETTITCTAGVGTLLVEFGTLTRLTGNPIYEEVALNALHSLWKRRSSVGLLGNHIDVQTGRWTAVDSGIGTGVDSFFEYLVKGAVLLQRSELLQSIYRHH
;
A
#
# COMPACT_ATOMS: atom_id res chain seq x y z
N MET A 1 -15.06 -0.92 21.42
CA MET A 1 -15.27 -0.48 20.02
C MET A 1 -14.66 -1.47 19.03
N PHE A 2 -13.33 -1.65 19.01
CA PHE A 2 -12.66 -2.60 18.10
C PHE A 2 -13.29 -4.00 18.10
N GLN A 3 -13.40 -4.64 19.29
CA GLN A 3 -13.97 -5.98 19.42
C GLN A 3 -15.40 -6.09 18.84
N HIS A 4 -16.23 -5.07 19.06
CA HIS A 4 -17.59 -5.05 18.53
C HIS A 4 -17.63 -5.03 17.00
N ALA A 5 -16.80 -4.18 16.38
CA ALA A 5 -16.69 -4.11 14.92
C ALA A 5 -16.07 -5.38 14.34
N TYR A 6 -15.01 -5.89 14.96
CA TYR A 6 -14.30 -7.09 14.55
C TYR A 6 -15.19 -8.34 14.64
N ASP A 7 -15.90 -8.54 15.75
CA ASP A 7 -16.84 -9.66 15.91
C ASP A 7 -18.02 -9.56 14.94
N GLY A 8 -18.48 -8.33 14.67
CA GLY A 8 -19.48 -8.07 13.64
C GLY A 8 -19.00 -8.51 12.26
N TYR A 9 -17.79 -8.12 11.88
CA TYR A 9 -17.18 -8.53 10.62
C TYR A 9 -17.04 -10.05 10.54
N LEU A 10 -16.48 -10.69 11.59
CA LEU A 10 -16.32 -12.15 11.59
C LEU A 10 -17.65 -12.89 11.42
N ARG A 11 -18.73 -12.37 12.02
CA ARG A 11 -20.05 -12.99 12.00
C ARG A 11 -20.76 -12.83 10.65
N TYR A 12 -20.63 -11.69 9.99
CA TYR A 12 -21.49 -11.32 8.87
C TYR A 12 -20.75 -11.16 7.53
N ALA A 13 -19.42 -11.06 7.54
CA ALA A 13 -18.64 -10.67 6.37
C ALA A 13 -17.25 -11.32 6.27
N SER A 14 -16.96 -12.39 7.02
CA SER A 14 -15.62 -13.00 7.09
C SER A 14 -15.06 -13.52 5.76
N ASP A 15 -15.94 -13.86 4.81
CA ASP A 15 -15.57 -14.28 3.46
C ASP A 15 -15.42 -13.10 2.47
N TYR A 16 -15.67 -11.87 2.92
CA TYR A 16 -15.65 -10.65 2.13
C TYR A 16 -14.58 -9.65 2.60
N ASP A 17 -14.32 -8.63 1.80
CA ASP A 17 -13.38 -7.56 2.18
C ASP A 17 -13.88 -6.74 3.37
N GLU A 18 -15.16 -6.37 3.38
CA GLU A 18 -15.74 -5.42 4.35
C GLU A 18 -17.15 -5.83 4.80
N LEU A 19 -17.55 -5.34 5.98
CA LEU A 19 -18.90 -5.46 6.51
C LEU A 19 -19.74 -4.23 6.12
N ARG A 20 -20.97 -4.45 5.65
CA ARG A 20 -22.02 -3.42 5.62
C ARG A 20 -22.82 -3.47 6.92
N PRO A 21 -22.57 -2.58 7.89
CA PRO A 21 -23.07 -2.73 9.25
C PRO A 21 -24.57 -2.52 9.40
N LEU A 22 -25.22 -1.82 8.47
CA LEU A 22 -26.66 -1.57 8.51
C LEU A 22 -27.47 -2.77 7.98
N THR A 23 -26.94 -3.47 6.98
CA THR A 23 -27.59 -4.61 6.32
C THR A 23 -27.11 -5.97 6.84
N CYS A 24 -26.03 -5.99 7.64
CA CYS A 24 -25.42 -7.19 8.22
C CYS A 24 -25.01 -8.23 7.17
N ASP A 25 -24.40 -7.77 6.07
CA ASP A 25 -23.84 -8.60 5.02
C ASP A 25 -22.48 -8.07 4.56
N GLY A 26 -21.73 -8.91 3.83
CA GLY A 26 -20.41 -8.55 3.30
C GLY A 26 -20.47 -7.82 1.96
N VAL A 27 -19.35 -7.19 1.61
CA VAL A 27 -19.09 -6.62 0.28
C VAL A 27 -17.61 -6.76 -0.07
N ASP A 28 -17.32 -7.06 -1.33
CA ASP A 28 -15.96 -7.05 -1.87
C ASP A 28 -15.71 -5.73 -2.58
N THR A 29 -14.88 -4.91 -1.95
CA THR A 29 -14.55 -3.58 -2.45
C THR A 29 -13.18 -3.58 -3.15
N TRP A 30 -12.28 -4.50 -2.79
CA TRP A 30 -10.85 -4.38 -3.11
C TRP A 30 -10.15 -5.68 -3.54
N GLY A 31 -10.88 -6.78 -3.71
CA GLY A 31 -10.33 -7.99 -4.35
C GLY A 31 -10.72 -9.35 -3.75
N SER A 32 -11.66 -9.35 -2.80
CA SER A 32 -12.11 -10.55 -2.06
C SER A 32 -10.93 -11.24 -1.35
N TYR A 33 -10.10 -10.46 -0.67
CA TYR A 33 -8.88 -10.90 0.02
C TYR A 33 -9.03 -10.89 1.55
N SER A 34 -10.28 -10.84 2.04
CA SER A 34 -10.58 -10.61 3.45
C SER A 34 -9.81 -9.39 3.97
N LEU A 35 -9.88 -8.27 3.22
CA LEU A 35 -9.11 -7.05 3.49
C LEU A 35 -9.15 -6.62 4.97
N THR A 36 -10.33 -6.64 5.58
CA THR A 36 -10.51 -6.30 7.00
C THR A 36 -9.62 -7.15 7.92
N LEU A 37 -9.40 -8.43 7.61
CA LEU A 37 -8.49 -9.27 8.40
C LEU A 37 -7.04 -8.81 8.30
N ILE A 38 -6.59 -8.41 7.12
CA ILE A 38 -5.23 -7.90 6.91
C ILE A 38 -5.05 -6.56 7.63
N ASP A 39 -5.96 -5.61 7.40
CA ASP A 39 -5.93 -4.28 8.02
C ASP A 39 -6.08 -4.33 9.56
N ALA A 40 -6.69 -5.39 10.11
CA ALA A 40 -6.85 -5.54 11.56
C ALA A 40 -5.67 -6.24 12.25
N LEU A 41 -4.75 -6.89 11.52
CA LEU A 41 -3.69 -7.72 12.12
C LEU A 41 -2.80 -6.91 13.06
N ASP A 42 -2.26 -5.79 12.60
CA ASP A 42 -1.37 -4.99 13.43
C ASP A 42 -2.09 -4.45 14.68
N THR A 43 -3.36 -4.06 14.55
CA THR A 43 -4.20 -3.61 15.65
C THR A 43 -4.41 -4.73 16.67
N LEU A 44 -4.66 -5.98 16.23
CA LEU A 44 -4.75 -7.15 17.11
C LEU A 44 -3.45 -7.34 17.91
N ALA A 45 -2.29 -7.18 17.26
CA ALA A 45 -0.99 -7.27 17.93
C ALA A 45 -0.78 -6.12 18.93
N ILE A 46 -1.05 -4.87 18.55
CA ILE A 46 -0.91 -3.70 19.43
C ILE A 46 -1.84 -3.78 20.64
N MET A 47 -3.05 -4.32 20.47
CA MET A 47 -4.00 -4.54 21.58
C MET A 47 -3.66 -5.77 22.44
N GLY A 48 -2.62 -6.54 22.10
CA GLY A 48 -2.20 -7.73 22.84
C GLY A 48 -3.09 -8.96 22.60
N ASN A 49 -4.00 -8.93 21.62
CA ASN A 49 -4.82 -10.09 21.26
C ASN A 49 -4.05 -11.05 20.33
N TYR A 50 -2.97 -11.61 20.86
CA TYR A 50 -2.06 -12.45 20.09
C TYR A 50 -2.66 -13.80 19.69
N THR A 51 -3.67 -14.29 20.41
CA THR A 51 -4.38 -15.51 20.04
C THR A 51 -5.10 -15.33 18.71
N GLU A 52 -5.83 -14.23 18.56
CA GLU A 52 -6.53 -13.92 17.32
C GLU A 52 -5.58 -13.53 16.20
N PHE A 53 -4.53 -12.76 16.52
CA PHE A 53 -3.45 -12.48 15.57
C PHE A 53 -2.91 -13.76 14.93
N ARG A 54 -2.50 -14.75 15.75
CA ARG A 54 -1.97 -16.03 15.25
C ARG A 54 -3.02 -16.80 14.44
N ARG A 55 -4.29 -16.77 14.85
CA ARG A 55 -5.38 -17.41 14.10
C ARG A 55 -5.50 -16.82 12.69
N VAL A 56 -5.47 -15.49 12.57
CA VAL A 56 -5.58 -14.79 11.29
C VAL A 56 -4.33 -15.01 10.43
N VAL A 57 -3.12 -14.97 11.01
CA VAL A 57 -1.88 -15.30 10.27
C VAL A 57 -1.97 -16.70 9.65
N ASN A 58 -2.35 -17.70 10.45
CA ASN A 58 -2.55 -19.07 9.95
C ASN A 58 -3.65 -19.15 8.87
N LEU A 59 -4.72 -18.36 8.99
CA LEU A 59 -5.77 -18.31 7.98
C LEU A 59 -5.25 -17.77 6.65
N LEU A 60 -4.49 -16.67 6.69
CA LEU A 60 -3.92 -16.06 5.49
C LEU A 60 -2.95 -17.01 4.80
N GLU A 61 -2.09 -17.69 5.56
CA GLU A 61 -1.15 -18.71 5.05
C GLU A 61 -1.83 -19.83 4.27
N ASN A 62 -3.00 -20.27 4.72
CA ASN A 62 -3.68 -21.41 4.12
C ASN A 62 -4.67 -21.05 3.01
N LYS A 63 -5.21 -19.82 3.01
CA LYS A 63 -6.31 -19.45 2.10
C LYS A 63 -5.95 -18.41 1.04
N MET A 64 -4.91 -17.60 1.25
CA MET A 64 -4.70 -16.44 0.39
C MET A 64 -4.09 -16.78 -0.95
N ASN A 65 -4.74 -16.32 -2.02
CA ASN A 65 -4.25 -16.40 -3.38
C ASN A 65 -4.50 -15.08 -4.10
N PHE A 66 -3.42 -14.40 -4.48
CA PHE A 66 -3.44 -13.12 -5.20
C PHE A 66 -3.46 -13.27 -6.73
N ASN A 67 -3.44 -14.49 -7.26
CA ASN A 67 -3.57 -14.74 -8.69
C ASN A 67 -5.04 -14.77 -9.11
N LYS A 68 -5.70 -13.60 -9.09
CA LYS A 68 -7.11 -13.45 -9.45
C LYS A 68 -7.28 -12.46 -10.59
N ASP A 69 -8.27 -12.73 -11.44
CA ASP A 69 -8.72 -11.81 -12.47
C ASP A 69 -9.60 -10.72 -11.83
N ILE A 70 -8.96 -9.71 -11.26
CA ILE A 70 -9.62 -8.58 -10.61
C ILE A 70 -8.78 -7.32 -10.74
N ASN A 71 -9.47 -6.20 -10.98
CA ASN A 71 -8.87 -4.88 -11.01
C ASN A 71 -8.79 -4.32 -9.58
N VAL A 72 -7.63 -3.78 -9.23
CA VAL A 72 -7.34 -3.21 -7.91
C VAL A 72 -6.68 -1.84 -8.05
N SER A 73 -6.93 -0.96 -7.09
CA SER A 73 -6.18 0.29 -6.95
C SER A 73 -4.76 -0.01 -6.49
N VAL A 74 -3.77 0.53 -7.19
CA VAL A 74 -2.35 0.39 -6.84
C VAL A 74 -2.08 1.03 -5.47
N PHE A 75 -2.65 2.21 -5.23
CA PHE A 75 -2.54 2.95 -3.99
C PHE A 75 -3.14 2.19 -2.80
N GLU A 76 -4.41 1.78 -2.90
CA GLU A 76 -5.12 1.10 -1.81
C GLU A 76 -4.51 -0.27 -1.51
N THR A 77 -4.15 -1.02 -2.56
CA THR A 77 -3.47 -2.31 -2.41
C THR A 77 -2.14 -2.16 -1.70
N ASN A 78 -1.37 -1.12 -2.01
CA ASN A 78 -0.11 -0.85 -1.35
C ASN A 78 -0.30 -0.54 0.14
N ILE A 79 -1.08 0.49 0.49
CA ILE A 79 -1.16 0.96 1.87
C ILE A 79 -1.87 -0.03 2.80
N ARG A 80 -2.81 -0.83 2.28
CA ARG A 80 -3.60 -1.78 3.08
C ARG A 80 -2.99 -3.17 3.08
N ILE A 81 -2.82 -3.76 1.89
CA ILE A 81 -2.38 -5.15 1.77
C ILE A 81 -0.88 -5.26 1.99
N VAL A 82 -0.06 -4.53 1.23
CA VAL A 82 1.40 -4.60 1.38
C VAL A 82 1.80 -4.03 2.75
N GLY A 83 1.29 -2.86 3.12
CA GLY A 83 1.52 -2.25 4.43
C GLY A 83 1.09 -3.13 5.60
N GLY A 84 -0.15 -3.65 5.58
CA GLY A 84 -0.67 -4.51 6.64
C GLY A 84 0.08 -5.83 6.79
N LEU A 85 0.43 -6.49 5.68
CA LEU A 85 1.22 -7.73 5.72
C LEU A 85 2.65 -7.49 6.23
N LEU A 86 3.31 -6.40 5.82
CA LEU A 86 4.64 -6.03 6.33
C LEU A 86 4.60 -5.69 7.82
N SER A 87 3.62 -4.89 8.25
CA SER A 87 3.41 -4.53 9.65
C SER A 87 3.21 -5.77 10.51
N ALA A 88 2.29 -6.66 10.10
CA ALA A 88 2.05 -7.93 10.75
C ALA A 88 3.30 -8.83 10.79
N HIS A 89 4.05 -8.93 9.68
CA HIS A 89 5.30 -9.70 9.60
C HIS A 89 6.33 -9.26 10.65
N LEU A 90 6.49 -7.95 10.82
CA LEU A 90 7.43 -7.38 11.80
C LEU A 90 6.92 -7.55 13.24
N LEU A 91 5.60 -7.53 13.46
CA LEU A 91 4.98 -7.74 14.77
C LEU A 91 4.89 -9.22 15.18
N SER A 92 4.99 -10.16 14.22
CA SER A 92 4.87 -11.61 14.45
C SER A 92 5.77 -12.15 15.56
N LYS A 93 6.99 -11.59 15.70
CA LYS A 93 7.90 -11.97 16.79
C LYS A 93 7.32 -11.68 18.17
N ASN A 94 6.77 -10.49 18.35
CA ASN A 94 6.18 -10.08 19.63
C ASN A 94 4.84 -10.78 19.87
N ALA A 95 4.11 -11.11 18.81
CA ALA A 95 2.85 -11.84 18.87
C ALA A 95 3.00 -13.37 19.06
N GLY A 96 4.23 -13.87 19.17
CA GLY A 96 4.52 -15.29 19.42
C GLY A 96 4.16 -16.21 18.26
N VAL A 97 4.22 -15.71 17.02
CA VAL A 97 4.15 -16.56 15.82
C VAL A 97 5.42 -17.39 15.73
N ALA A 98 5.32 -18.65 15.28
CA ALA A 98 6.49 -19.46 14.97
C ALA A 98 7.22 -18.87 13.76
N LEU A 99 8.44 -18.40 13.95
CA LEU A 99 9.21 -17.72 12.91
C LEU A 99 10.14 -18.68 12.17
N GLU A 100 10.29 -18.48 10.87
CA GLU A 100 11.34 -19.13 10.08
C GLU A 100 12.72 -18.62 10.49
N SER A 101 13.76 -19.45 10.33
CA SER A 101 15.13 -19.11 10.72
C SER A 101 15.68 -17.86 10.04
N GLY A 102 15.16 -17.50 8.87
CA GLY A 102 15.55 -16.30 8.12
C GLY A 102 14.82 -15.01 8.51
N TRP A 103 13.96 -15.01 9.54
CA TRP A 103 13.26 -13.78 9.97
C TRP A 103 14.27 -12.70 10.45
N PRO A 104 14.07 -11.40 10.12
CA PRO A 104 12.91 -10.82 9.44
C PRO A 104 12.99 -10.83 7.91
N CYS A 105 14.09 -11.27 7.31
CA CYS A 105 14.27 -11.28 5.86
C CYS A 105 13.56 -12.46 5.15
N GLN A 106 12.93 -13.36 5.92
CA GLN A 106 12.10 -14.45 5.42
C GLN A 106 10.88 -14.61 6.32
N GLY A 107 9.79 -15.05 5.72
CA GLY A 107 8.56 -15.42 6.41
C GLY A 107 7.36 -15.44 5.46
N PRO A 108 6.28 -16.14 5.85
CA PRO A 108 5.10 -16.30 5.01
C PRO A 108 4.44 -14.97 4.66
N LEU A 109 4.24 -14.09 5.65
CA LEU A 109 3.63 -12.78 5.45
C LEU A 109 4.49 -11.86 4.57
N LEU A 110 5.82 -11.87 4.74
CA LEU A 110 6.73 -11.14 3.86
C LEU A 110 6.63 -11.64 2.40
N ARG A 111 6.61 -12.96 2.19
CA ARG A 111 6.46 -13.53 0.84
C ARG A 111 5.13 -13.16 0.19
N MET A 112 4.04 -13.07 0.98
CA MET A 112 2.76 -12.58 0.49
C MET A 112 2.83 -11.10 0.11
N ALA A 113 3.40 -10.26 0.96
CA ALA A 113 3.57 -8.83 0.68
C ALA A 113 4.39 -8.61 -0.60
N GLU A 114 5.49 -9.34 -0.74
CA GLU A 114 6.34 -9.30 -1.94
C GLU A 114 5.60 -9.81 -3.18
N ASN A 115 4.77 -10.85 -3.06
CA ASN A 115 3.96 -11.35 -4.18
C ASN A 115 3.02 -10.27 -4.71
N VAL A 116 2.32 -9.56 -3.82
CA VAL A 116 1.41 -8.47 -4.18
C VAL A 116 2.19 -7.31 -4.78
N ALA A 117 3.24 -6.83 -4.12
CA ALA A 117 4.03 -5.71 -4.61
C ALA A 117 4.70 -5.99 -5.97
N LYS A 118 5.17 -7.24 -6.20
CA LYS A 118 5.70 -7.65 -7.51
C LYS A 118 4.65 -7.55 -8.60
N ARG A 119 3.40 -7.87 -8.29
CA ARG A 119 2.28 -7.69 -9.23
C ARG A 119 2.00 -6.23 -9.50
N LEU A 120 2.28 -5.32 -8.56
CA LEU A 120 2.11 -3.87 -8.76
C LEU A 120 3.15 -3.23 -9.69
N LEU A 121 4.32 -3.86 -9.90
CA LEU A 121 5.42 -3.29 -10.68
C LEU A 121 5.06 -2.86 -12.12
N PRO A 122 4.23 -3.59 -12.90
CA PRO A 122 3.83 -3.17 -14.23
C PRO A 122 3.09 -1.82 -14.27
N ALA A 123 2.49 -1.38 -13.16
CA ALA A 123 1.83 -0.07 -13.11
C ALA A 123 2.81 1.09 -13.36
N PHE A 124 4.09 0.92 -13.05
CA PHE A 124 5.13 1.94 -13.22
C PHE A 124 5.68 2.02 -14.65
N ASP A 125 5.26 1.13 -15.55
CA ASP A 125 5.67 1.14 -16.96
C ASP A 125 4.96 2.25 -17.74
N THR A 126 5.36 3.49 -17.45
CA THR A 126 4.87 4.71 -18.07
C THR A 126 6.02 5.58 -18.53
N ALA A 127 5.79 6.48 -19.49
CA ALA A 127 6.85 7.36 -20.00
C ALA A 127 7.46 8.27 -18.92
N THR A 128 6.76 8.47 -17.79
CA THR A 128 7.26 9.26 -16.66
C THR A 128 7.77 8.43 -15.50
N GLY A 129 7.49 7.12 -15.48
CA GLY A 129 7.73 6.23 -14.36
C GLY A 129 6.77 6.43 -13.16
N MET A 130 5.77 7.30 -13.29
CA MET A 130 4.68 7.41 -12.31
C MET A 130 3.65 6.29 -12.57
N PRO A 131 3.08 5.65 -11.55
CA PRO A 131 2.24 4.48 -11.73
C PRO A 131 0.83 4.84 -12.22
N TYR A 132 0.25 3.95 -13.03
CA TYR A 132 -1.21 3.92 -13.25
C TYR A 132 -1.97 3.78 -11.91
N GLY A 133 -3.19 4.28 -11.86
CA GLY A 133 -4.03 4.23 -10.66
C GLY A 133 -4.57 2.82 -10.37
N THR A 134 -4.98 2.10 -11.42
CA THR A 134 -5.57 0.76 -11.32
C THR A 134 -4.76 -0.25 -12.12
N MET A 135 -4.80 -1.51 -11.70
CA MET A 135 -4.31 -2.62 -12.50
C MET A 135 -5.02 -3.94 -12.20
N ASN A 136 -4.93 -4.91 -13.10
CA ASN A 136 -5.42 -6.28 -12.88
C ASN A 136 -4.34 -7.16 -12.26
N LEU A 137 -4.64 -7.89 -11.19
CA LEU A 137 -3.64 -8.69 -10.48
C LEU A 137 -3.14 -9.91 -11.26
N MET A 138 -3.90 -10.40 -12.24
CA MET A 138 -3.49 -11.50 -13.12
C MET A 138 -2.84 -10.99 -14.41
N TYR A 139 -3.40 -9.94 -15.01
CA TYR A 139 -3.03 -9.50 -16.36
C TYR A 139 -2.20 -8.21 -16.43
N GLY A 140 -1.97 -7.53 -15.31
CA GLY A 140 -1.28 -6.24 -15.29
C GLY A 140 -2.20 -5.06 -15.65
N VAL A 141 -1.65 -3.98 -16.19
CA VAL A 141 -2.43 -2.78 -16.51
C VAL A 141 -3.43 -3.06 -17.65
N PRO A 142 -4.75 -2.80 -17.47
CA PRO A 142 -5.74 -2.91 -18.53
C PRO A 142 -5.41 -2.01 -19.73
N LYS A 143 -5.78 -2.43 -20.95
CA LYS A 143 -5.45 -1.68 -22.18
C LYS A 143 -6.13 -0.31 -22.27
N ASP A 144 -7.29 -0.20 -21.64
CA ASP A 144 -8.16 0.98 -21.59
C ASP A 144 -8.05 1.73 -20.26
N GLU A 145 -7.06 1.39 -19.42
CA GLU A 145 -6.84 2.09 -18.15
C GLU A 145 -6.52 3.57 -18.39
N THR A 146 -7.12 4.42 -17.56
CA THR A 146 -6.87 5.85 -17.59
C THR A 146 -5.41 6.17 -17.25
N THR A 147 -4.78 7.08 -18.00
CA THR A 147 -3.46 7.62 -17.67
C THR A 147 -3.52 8.63 -16.52
N ILE A 148 -4.71 8.99 -16.03
CA ILE A 148 -4.88 10.01 -15.00
C ILE A 148 -4.90 9.35 -13.62
N THR A 149 -4.01 9.81 -12.73
CA THR A 149 -3.95 9.41 -11.32
C THR A 149 -3.85 10.65 -10.43
N CYS A 150 -4.01 10.49 -9.12
CA CYS A 150 -3.83 11.56 -8.16
C CYS A 150 -2.40 11.63 -7.60
N THR A 151 -2.01 12.79 -7.07
CA THR A 151 -0.69 13.03 -6.46
C THR A 151 -0.37 12.05 -5.33
N ALA A 152 -1.35 11.75 -4.47
CA ALA A 152 -1.25 10.72 -3.43
C ALA A 152 -1.01 9.32 -4.03
N GLY A 153 -1.71 8.96 -5.11
CA GLY A 153 -1.54 7.67 -5.79
C GLY A 153 -0.14 7.45 -6.34
N VAL A 154 0.56 8.52 -6.75
CA VAL A 154 1.96 8.46 -7.19
C VAL A 154 2.94 8.50 -6.00
N GLY A 155 2.61 9.28 -4.97
CA GLY A 155 3.50 9.62 -3.87
C GLY A 155 3.60 8.60 -2.74
N THR A 156 2.57 7.77 -2.57
CA THR A 156 2.33 7.04 -1.32
C THR A 156 2.63 5.54 -1.48
N LEU A 157 3.85 5.26 -1.93
CA LEU A 157 4.35 3.90 -2.18
C LEU A 157 5.68 3.62 -1.48
N LEU A 158 6.43 4.68 -1.18
CA LEU A 158 7.84 4.58 -0.78
C LEU A 158 8.06 3.87 0.56
N VAL A 159 7.14 4.01 1.51
CA VAL A 159 7.30 3.41 2.85
C VAL A 159 7.26 1.88 2.76
N GLU A 160 6.26 1.33 2.07
CA GLU A 160 6.07 -0.11 1.89
C GLU A 160 7.14 -0.67 0.94
N PHE A 161 7.35 -0.04 -0.21
CA PHE A 161 8.30 -0.52 -1.22
C PHE A 161 9.75 -0.41 -0.72
N GLY A 162 10.09 0.66 0.01
CA GLY A 162 11.37 0.78 0.69
C GLY A 162 11.56 -0.30 1.75
N THR A 163 10.53 -0.58 2.55
CA THR A 163 10.58 -1.66 3.55
C THR A 163 10.78 -3.03 2.88
N LEU A 164 10.08 -3.31 1.77
CA LEU A 164 10.30 -4.52 0.98
C LEU A 164 11.74 -4.64 0.52
N THR A 165 12.30 -3.60 -0.09
CA THR A 165 13.71 -3.61 -0.51
C THR A 165 14.66 -3.92 0.65
N ARG A 166 14.44 -3.38 1.85
CA ARG A 166 15.28 -3.69 3.01
C ARG A 166 15.13 -5.13 3.51
N LEU A 167 13.93 -5.71 3.44
CA LEU A 167 13.67 -7.06 3.93
C LEU A 167 14.06 -8.15 2.92
N THR A 168 13.84 -7.92 1.62
CA THR A 168 14.07 -8.91 0.56
C THR A 168 15.44 -8.75 -0.11
N GLY A 169 16.05 -7.55 0.01
CA GLY A 169 17.28 -7.20 -0.69
C GLY A 169 17.08 -6.86 -2.18
N ASN A 170 15.84 -6.88 -2.69
CA ASN A 170 15.55 -6.55 -4.08
C ASN A 170 15.35 -5.02 -4.24
N PRO A 171 16.24 -4.31 -4.95
CA PRO A 171 16.21 -2.85 -5.02
C PRO A 171 15.06 -2.29 -5.86
N ILE A 172 14.43 -3.10 -6.72
CA ILE A 172 13.45 -2.61 -7.69
C ILE A 172 12.28 -1.88 -7.03
N TYR A 173 11.86 -2.31 -5.84
CA TYR A 173 10.73 -1.71 -5.12
C TYR A 173 11.05 -0.27 -4.72
N GLU A 174 12.12 -0.03 -3.94
CA GLU A 174 12.53 1.32 -3.56
C GLU A 174 12.84 2.19 -4.79
N GLU A 175 13.48 1.62 -5.83
CA GLU A 175 13.86 2.34 -7.05
C GLU A 175 12.65 2.89 -7.83
N VAL A 176 11.63 2.07 -8.09
CA VAL A 176 10.44 2.53 -8.84
C VAL A 176 9.65 3.57 -8.04
N ALA A 177 9.52 3.40 -6.71
CA ALA A 177 8.82 4.34 -5.85
C ALA A 177 9.54 5.69 -5.76
N LEU A 178 10.87 5.69 -5.62
CA LEU A 178 11.67 6.92 -5.64
C LEU A 178 11.63 7.60 -7.01
N ASN A 179 11.70 6.84 -8.10
CA ASN A 179 11.60 7.41 -9.44
C ASN A 179 10.25 8.10 -9.66
N ALA A 180 9.15 7.46 -9.29
CA ALA A 180 7.80 8.04 -9.35
C ALA A 180 7.70 9.34 -8.53
N LEU A 181 8.19 9.31 -7.28
CA LEU A 181 8.21 10.48 -6.38
C LEU A 181 9.04 11.63 -6.95
N HIS A 182 10.25 11.36 -7.44
CA HIS A 182 11.09 12.38 -8.07
C HIS A 182 10.48 12.93 -9.36
N SER A 183 9.85 12.08 -10.16
CA SER A 183 9.11 12.49 -11.35
C SER A 183 7.97 13.43 -11.00
N LEU A 184 7.17 13.11 -9.99
CA LEU A 184 6.10 13.96 -9.52
C LEU A 184 6.64 15.30 -9.01
N TRP A 185 7.68 15.26 -8.18
CA TRP A 185 8.28 16.45 -7.60
C TRP A 185 8.80 17.44 -8.65
N LYS A 186 9.38 16.94 -9.75
CA LYS A 186 9.87 17.78 -10.86
C LYS A 186 8.76 18.59 -11.57
N ARG A 187 7.50 18.23 -11.38
CA ARG A 187 6.34 18.83 -12.06
C ARG A 187 5.61 19.87 -11.22
N ARG A 188 6.09 20.15 -10.00
CA ARG A 188 5.58 21.24 -9.17
C ARG A 188 5.66 22.59 -9.88
N SER A 189 4.76 23.49 -9.52
CA SER A 189 4.73 24.87 -10.00
C SER A 189 5.96 25.66 -9.55
N SER A 190 6.12 26.87 -10.10
CA SER A 190 7.20 27.80 -9.70
C SER A 190 7.16 28.18 -8.22
N VAL A 191 5.98 28.10 -7.58
CA VAL A 191 5.79 28.31 -6.14
C VAL A 191 5.87 27.02 -5.33
N GLY A 192 6.26 25.90 -5.95
CA GLY A 192 6.52 24.62 -5.28
C GLY A 192 5.31 23.74 -5.02
N LEU A 193 4.12 24.12 -5.49
CA LEU A 193 2.89 23.36 -5.27
C LEU A 193 2.61 22.35 -6.39
N LEU A 194 2.01 21.21 -6.02
CA LEU A 194 1.58 20.14 -6.91
C LEU A 194 0.07 20.22 -7.16
N GLY A 195 -0.39 19.79 -8.33
CA GLY A 195 -1.82 19.64 -8.61
C GLY A 195 -2.39 18.38 -7.97
N ASN A 196 -3.70 18.18 -8.12
CA ASN A 196 -4.39 17.01 -7.57
C ASN A 196 -4.28 15.80 -8.50
N HIS A 197 -4.57 15.98 -9.80
CA HIS A 197 -4.55 14.89 -10.79
C HIS A 197 -3.55 15.16 -11.91
N ILE A 198 -2.87 14.09 -12.35
CA ILE A 198 -1.80 14.13 -13.33
C ILE A 198 -1.91 12.99 -14.33
N ASP A 199 -1.60 13.29 -15.59
CA ASP A 199 -1.43 12.29 -16.63
C ASP A 199 -0.04 11.66 -16.54
N VAL A 200 0.03 10.35 -16.31
CA VAL A 200 1.28 9.61 -16.06
C VAL A 200 2.10 9.33 -17.31
N GLN A 201 1.57 9.58 -18.51
CA GLN A 201 2.32 9.43 -19.76
C GLN A 201 2.96 10.77 -20.17
N THR A 202 2.19 11.85 -20.09
CA THR A 202 2.62 13.19 -20.52
C THR A 202 3.22 14.01 -19.39
N GLY A 203 2.89 13.68 -18.14
CA GLY A 203 3.28 14.46 -16.97
C GLY A 203 2.54 15.78 -16.81
N ARG A 204 1.42 15.96 -17.52
CA ARG A 204 0.60 17.19 -17.45
C ARG A 204 -0.44 17.08 -16.35
N TRP A 205 -0.57 18.13 -15.55
CA TRP A 205 -1.66 18.24 -14.57
C TRP A 205 -3.01 18.34 -15.28
N THR A 206 -3.96 17.50 -14.87
CA THR A 206 -5.36 17.53 -15.33
C THR A 206 -6.30 18.17 -14.29
N ALA A 207 -5.88 18.19 -13.03
CA ALA A 207 -6.50 19.00 -11.98
C ALA A 207 -5.39 19.74 -11.21
N VAL A 208 -5.47 21.07 -11.17
CA VAL A 208 -4.40 21.96 -10.68
C VAL A 208 -4.69 22.53 -9.29
N ASP A 209 -5.81 22.17 -8.68
CA ASP A 209 -6.07 22.47 -7.28
C ASP A 209 -4.97 21.85 -6.40
N SER A 210 -4.44 22.68 -5.51
CA SER A 210 -3.38 22.30 -4.56
C SER A 210 -3.93 22.38 -3.16
N GLY A 211 -3.58 21.42 -2.31
CA GLY A 211 -3.97 21.40 -0.91
C GLY A 211 -3.37 20.23 -0.17
N ILE A 212 -3.85 20.03 1.05
CA ILE A 212 -3.51 18.88 1.92
C ILE A 212 -4.71 17.95 2.09
N GLY A 213 -5.68 18.03 1.18
CA GLY A 213 -6.88 17.19 1.17
C GLY A 213 -6.73 15.95 0.30
N THR A 214 -7.86 15.30 0.06
CA THR A 214 -7.97 14.06 -0.71
C THR A 214 -7.26 14.16 -2.06
N GLY A 215 -6.44 13.14 -2.35
CA GLY A 215 -5.68 13.03 -3.59
C GLY A 215 -4.31 13.69 -3.54
N VAL A 216 -3.96 14.39 -2.45
CA VAL A 216 -2.65 15.04 -2.28
C VAL A 216 -2.03 14.77 -0.90
N ASP A 217 -2.83 14.73 0.16
CA ASP A 217 -2.46 14.53 1.56
C ASP A 217 -1.20 13.68 1.83
N SER A 218 -1.29 12.38 1.53
CA SER A 218 -0.32 11.35 1.92
C SER A 218 1.01 11.46 1.16
N PHE A 219 1.07 12.21 0.06
CA PHE A 219 2.34 12.54 -0.59
C PHE A 219 3.28 13.28 0.38
N PHE A 220 2.77 14.33 1.04
CA PHE A 220 3.58 15.12 1.99
C PHE A 220 3.92 14.30 3.25
N GLU A 221 2.99 13.47 3.70
CA GLU A 221 3.22 12.53 4.80
C GLU A 221 4.39 11.58 4.50
N TYR A 222 4.42 11.01 3.28
CA TYR A 222 5.42 10.03 2.89
C TYR A 222 6.79 10.62 2.63
N LEU A 223 6.88 11.89 2.25
CA LEU A 223 8.18 12.58 2.20
C LEU A 223 8.86 12.59 3.58
N VAL A 224 8.11 12.93 4.63
CA VAL A 224 8.64 12.96 6.00
C VAL A 224 8.90 11.54 6.51
N LYS A 225 7.91 10.64 6.40
CA LYS A 225 8.03 9.26 6.89
C LYS A 225 9.15 8.51 6.16
N GLY A 226 9.21 8.63 4.84
CA GLY A 226 10.24 8.02 4.01
C GLY A 226 11.64 8.55 4.33
N ALA A 227 11.79 9.86 4.57
CA ALA A 227 13.07 10.43 4.99
C ALA A 227 13.60 9.82 6.28
N VAL A 228 12.73 9.65 7.28
CA VAL A 228 13.09 9.06 8.57
C VAL A 228 13.37 7.57 8.43
N LEU A 229 12.46 6.81 7.81
CA LEU A 229 12.56 5.36 7.67
C LEU A 229 13.77 4.93 6.85
N LEU A 230 14.01 5.59 5.72
CA LEU A 230 15.06 5.22 4.76
C LEU A 230 16.37 5.98 5.00
N GLN A 231 16.41 6.87 5.99
CA GLN A 231 17.53 7.78 6.28
C GLN A 231 17.91 8.68 5.10
N ARG A 232 16.89 9.17 4.39
CA ARG A 232 16.98 9.97 3.17
C ARG A 232 16.62 11.42 3.44
N SER A 233 17.54 12.17 4.04
CA SER A 233 17.33 13.58 4.41
C SER A 233 16.95 14.48 3.23
N GLU A 234 17.30 14.09 2.00
CA GLU A 234 16.93 14.77 0.76
C GLU A 234 15.41 14.86 0.55
N LEU A 235 14.64 13.88 1.04
CA LEU A 235 13.17 13.89 0.96
C LEU A 235 12.53 14.89 1.93
N LEU A 236 13.22 15.28 3.00
CA LEU A 236 12.80 16.39 3.87
C LEU A 236 13.22 17.73 3.26
N GLN A 237 14.41 17.79 2.66
CA GLN A 237 14.90 19.01 2.03
C GLN A 237 14.00 19.46 0.87
N SER A 238 13.31 18.55 0.18
CA SER A 238 12.30 18.91 -0.81
C SER A 238 11.15 19.72 -0.21
N ILE A 239 10.69 19.40 1.01
CA ILE A 239 9.61 20.13 1.70
C ILE A 239 10.12 21.49 2.22
N TYR A 240 11.31 21.52 2.83
CA TYR A 240 11.77 22.68 3.59
C TYR A 240 12.61 23.69 2.79
N ARG A 241 13.11 23.34 1.61
CA ARG A 241 13.82 24.31 0.76
C ARG A 241 12.85 25.13 -0.07
N HIS A 242 12.22 26.09 0.60
CA HIS A 242 11.77 27.33 -0.03
C HIS A 242 12.73 28.46 0.38
N HIS A 243 13.37 29.05 -0.64
CA HIS A 243 14.39 30.11 -0.65
C HIS A 243 15.85 29.66 -0.63
#